data_AF-A0A960CLY0-F1
#
_entry.id   AF-A0A960CLY0-F1
#
_cell.length_a   1.000
_cell.length_b   1.000
_cell.length_c   1.000
_cell.angle_alpha   90.00
_cell.angle_beta   90.00
_cell.angle_gamma   90.00
#
_symmetry.space_group_name_H-M   'P 1'
#
loop_
_entity.id
_entity.type
_entity.pdbx_description
1 polymer ?
#
loop_
_entity_poly.entity_id
_entity_poly.type
_entity_poly.pdbx_seq_one_letter_code
_entity_poly.pdbx_strand_id
1 'polypeptide(L)'
;AVIVCPVGFVADHIEVVWDLDNELTEQADALGVALARASTPNAQRRFARLVLDLLDELRNGREPARVPGAEPVPGYGSSVDGRFCTPDCVASAAAAAAGRPTRP
;
A
#
# COMPACT_ATOMS: atom_id res chain seq x y z
N ALA A 1 -3.57 -22.61 -2.77
CA ALA A 1 -2.39 -21.76 -2.95
C ALA A 1 -2.75 -20.33 -2.58
N VAL A 2 -1.79 -19.54 -2.09
CA VAL A 2 -1.97 -18.13 -1.67
C VAL A 2 -0.87 -17.28 -2.28
N ILE A 3 -1.23 -16.05 -2.69
CA ILE A 3 -0.28 -15.02 -3.11
C ILE A 3 -0.35 -13.86 -2.12
N VAL A 4 0.80 -13.45 -1.59
CA VAL A 4 0.91 -12.35 -0.62
C VAL A 4 1.56 -11.15 -1.29
N CYS A 5 0.90 -10.01 -1.21
CA CYS A 5 1.45 -8.72 -1.64
C CYS A 5 1.74 -7.84 -0.42
N PRO A 6 3.01 -7.53 -0.11
CA PRO A 6 3.35 -6.63 1.00
C PRO A 6 2.96 -5.20 0.64
N VAL A 7 1.80 -4.74 1.14
CA VAL A 7 1.31 -3.36 0.98
C VAL A 7 1.54 -2.60 2.28
N GLY A 8 2.13 -1.41 2.19
CA GLY A 8 2.45 -0.55 3.34
C GLY A 8 3.93 -0.17 3.41
N PHE A 9 4.80 -0.92 2.73
CA PHE A 9 6.24 -0.66 2.63
C PHE A 9 6.70 -0.74 1.18
N VAL A 10 7.73 0.04 0.85
CA VAL A 10 8.27 0.13 -0.52
C VAL A 10 9.59 -0.60 -0.69
N ALA A 11 10.18 -1.07 0.40
CA ALA A 11 11.43 -1.81 0.44
C ALA A 11 11.31 -2.96 1.44
N ASP A 12 12.05 -4.03 1.20
CA ASP A 12 12.16 -5.14 2.15
C ASP A 12 12.92 -4.67 3.40
N HIS A 13 12.42 -5.05 4.56
CA HIS A 13 13.09 -4.89 5.84
C HIS A 13 12.91 -6.14 6.69
N ILE A 14 13.62 -6.20 7.82
CA ILE A 14 13.70 -7.41 8.65
C ILE A 14 12.32 -7.96 9.02
N GLU A 15 11.38 -7.09 9.38
CA GLU A 15 10.01 -7.49 9.75
C GLU A 15 9.26 -8.09 8.55
N VAL A 16 9.35 -7.50 7.36
CA VAL A 16 8.69 -8.03 6.15
C VAL A 16 9.25 -9.39 5.75
N VAL A 17 10.56 -9.57 5.79
CA VAL A 17 11.20 -10.83 5.40
C VAL A 17 10.93 -11.90 6.44
N TRP A 18 11.04 -11.57 7.74
CA TRP A 18 10.80 -12.55 8.79
C TRP A 18 9.34 -13.00 8.83
N ASP A 19 8.39 -12.06 8.86
CA ASP A 19 6.96 -12.39 8.99
C ASP A 19 6.46 -13.18 7.78
N LEU A 20 6.88 -12.82 6.56
CA LEU A 20 6.32 -13.39 5.34
C LEU A 20 7.14 -14.54 4.75
N ASP A 21 8.47 -14.41 4.72
CA ASP A 21 9.33 -15.43 4.10
C ASP A 21 9.76 -16.53 5.09
N ASN A 22 9.65 -16.29 6.40
CA ASN A 22 9.87 -17.32 7.42
C ASN A 22 8.55 -17.82 8.02
N GLU A 23 7.91 -17.03 8.87
CA GLU A 23 6.79 -17.50 9.70
C GLU A 23 5.58 -17.94 8.86
N LEU A 24 5.16 -17.13 7.89
CA LEU A 24 4.04 -17.48 7.03
C LEU A 24 4.36 -18.65 6.10
N THR A 25 5.61 -18.79 5.67
CA THR A 25 6.03 -19.94 4.84
C THR A 25 5.95 -21.23 5.64
N GLU A 26 6.47 -21.25 6.88
CA GLU A 26 6.37 -22.40 7.78
C GLU A 26 4.91 -22.81 8.02
N GLN A 27 4.01 -21.84 8.24
CA GLN A 27 2.58 -22.10 8.41
C GLN A 27 1.92 -22.65 7.15
N ALA A 28 2.26 -22.10 5.98
CA ALA A 28 1.72 -22.55 4.71
C ALA A 28 2.14 -24.00 4.42
N ASP A 29 3.41 -24.34 4.69
CA ASP A 29 3.96 -25.69 4.53
C ASP A 29 3.27 -26.69 5.46
N ALA A 30 3.07 -26.33 6.74
CA ALA A 30 2.36 -27.17 7.71
C ALA A 30 0.92 -27.49 7.29
N LEU A 31 0.28 -26.60 6.52
CA LEU A 31 -1.07 -26.76 6.00
C LEU A 31 -1.12 -27.35 4.58
N GLY A 32 0.03 -27.63 3.95
CA GLY A 32 0.11 -28.11 2.56
C GLY A 32 -0.37 -27.08 1.53
N VAL A 33 -0.26 -25.79 1.84
CA VAL A 33 -0.70 -24.68 0.98
C VAL A 33 0.49 -24.08 0.26
N ALA A 34 0.51 -24.13 -1.08
CA ALA A 34 1.52 -23.41 -1.84
C ALA A 34 1.44 -21.89 -1.60
N LEU A 35 2.57 -21.25 -1.31
CA LEU A 35 2.70 -19.82 -1.04
C LEU A 35 3.61 -19.16 -2.08
N ALA A 36 3.23 -17.96 -2.54
CA ALA A 36 4.11 -17.07 -3.28
C ALA A 36 4.00 -15.64 -2.75
N ARG A 37 5.11 -14.92 -2.66
CA ARG A 37 5.13 -13.50 -2.27
C ARG A 37 5.54 -12.62 -3.45
N ALA A 38 4.83 -11.51 -3.64
CA ALA A 38 5.26 -10.45 -4.54
C ALA A 38 6.42 -9.66 -3.90
N SER A 39 7.47 -9.38 -4.68
CA SER A 39 8.57 -8.53 -4.23
C SER A 39 8.11 -7.11 -3.94
N THR A 40 8.70 -6.45 -2.94
CA THR A 40 8.56 -4.99 -2.80
C THR A 40 9.26 -4.26 -3.96
N PRO A 41 8.95 -2.96 -4.18
CA PRO A 41 9.61 -2.16 -5.20
C PRO A 41 11.14 -2.04 -5.04
N ASN A 42 11.67 -1.96 -3.83
CA ASN A 42 13.12 -1.83 -3.55
C ASN A 42 13.78 -0.76 -4.46
N ALA A 43 14.99 -1.01 -4.96
CA ALA A 43 15.75 -0.11 -5.83
C ALA A 43 15.32 -0.12 -7.32
N GLN A 44 14.10 -0.54 -7.63
CA GLN A 44 13.66 -0.62 -9.01
C GLN A 44 13.51 0.79 -9.63
N ARG A 45 14.15 1.01 -10.78
CA ARG A 45 14.10 2.31 -11.50
C ARG A 45 12.68 2.78 -11.80
N ARG A 46 11.74 1.86 -12.06
CA ARG A 46 10.34 2.19 -12.31
C ARG A 46 9.66 2.84 -11.11
N PHE A 47 10.05 2.46 -9.89
CA PHE A 47 9.52 3.04 -8.67
C PHE A 47 10.07 4.46 -8.45
N ALA A 48 11.37 4.67 -8.67
CA ALA A 48 11.96 6.01 -8.65
C ALA A 48 11.30 6.94 -9.67
N ARG A 49 11.00 6.44 -10.88
CA ARG A 49 10.26 7.20 -11.90
C ARG A 49 8.85 7.57 -11.43
N LEU A 50 8.13 6.62 -10.84
CA LEU A 50 6.81 6.88 -10.27
C LEU A 50 6.84 8.00 -9.20
N VAL A 51 7.85 8.01 -8.33
CA VAL A 51 8.00 9.09 -7.33
C VAL A 51 8.26 10.44 -8.00
N LEU A 52 9.11 10.49 -9.03
CA LEU A 52 9.35 11.71 -9.80
C LEU A 52 8.06 12.19 -10.50
N ASP A 53 7.27 11.28 -11.06
CA ASP A 53 6.01 11.61 -11.70
C ASP A 53 5.03 12.26 -10.69
N LEU A 54 4.93 11.72 -9.48
CA LEU A 54 4.12 12.32 -8.40
C LEU A 54 4.61 13.72 -8.00
N LEU A 55 5.91 13.95 -7.95
CA LEU A 55 6.46 15.29 -7.68
C LEU A 55 6.13 16.26 -8.80
N ASP A 56 6.21 15.83 -10.05
CA ASP A 56 5.89 16.65 -11.22
C ASP A 56 4.38 16.87 -11.37
N GLU A 57 3.53 15.96 -10.88
CA GLU A 57 2.07 16.19 -10.72
C GLU A 57 1.85 17.39 -9.79
N LEU A 58 2.48 17.36 -8.61
CA LEU A 58 2.34 18.42 -7.60
C LEU A 58 2.93 19.76 -8.08
N ARG A 59 4.15 19.75 -8.62
CA ARG A 59 4.89 20.97 -8.98
C ARG A 59 4.30 21.70 -10.17
N ASN A 60 3.77 20.96 -11.14
CA ASN A 60 3.31 21.52 -12.41
C ASN A 60 1.79 21.49 -12.56
N GLY A 61 1.05 21.03 -11.55
CA GLY A 61 -0.41 20.91 -11.60
C GLY A 61 -0.90 19.98 -12.70
N ARG A 62 -0.16 18.90 -12.98
CA ARG A 62 -0.57 17.93 -14.01
C ARG A 62 -1.73 17.09 -13.51
N GLU A 63 -2.57 16.63 -14.44
CA GLU A 63 -3.64 15.70 -14.13
C GLU A 63 -3.05 14.42 -13.49
N PRO A 64 -3.62 13.91 -12.39
CA PRO A 64 -3.06 12.75 -11.71
C PRO A 64 -3.06 11.49 -12.59
N ALA A 65 -1.89 10.89 -12.81
CA ALA A 65 -1.77 9.63 -13.52
C ALA A 65 -2.07 8.48 -12.55
N ARG A 66 -3.10 7.70 -12.84
CA ARG A 66 -3.51 6.53 -12.04
C ARG A 66 -3.55 5.29 -12.91
N VAL A 67 -3.45 4.11 -12.29
CA VAL A 67 -3.51 2.84 -13.03
C VAL A 67 -4.87 2.77 -13.73
N PRO A 68 -4.91 2.72 -15.08
CA PRO A 68 -6.17 2.59 -15.80
C PRO A 68 -6.72 1.18 -15.60
N GLY A 69 -8.03 1.07 -15.42
CA GLY A 69 -8.70 -0.21 -15.23
C GLY A 69 -10.21 -0.04 -15.16
N ALA A 70 -10.95 -1.14 -15.38
CA ALA A 70 -12.40 -1.16 -15.20
C ALA A 70 -12.79 -0.87 -13.73
N GLU A 71 -11.93 -1.29 -12.80
CA GLU A 71 -12.06 -1.08 -11.35
C GLU A 71 -10.77 -0.40 -10.84
N PRO A 72 -10.62 0.93 -10.99
CA PRO A 72 -9.42 1.63 -10.54
C PRO A 72 -9.31 1.55 -9.02
N VAL A 73 -8.10 1.28 -8.50
CA VAL A 73 -7.86 1.26 -7.05
C VAL A 73 -8.01 2.68 -6.51
N PRO A 74 -8.95 2.94 -5.57
CA PRO A 74 -9.08 4.24 -4.95
C PRO A 74 -7.80 4.60 -4.20
N GLY A 75 -7.39 5.88 -4.22
CA GLY A 75 -6.20 6.36 -3.52
C GLY A 75 -6.33 6.40 -1.98
N TYR A 76 -7.08 5.48 -1.37
CA TYR A 76 -7.52 5.42 0.03
C TYR A 76 -6.69 6.29 1.01
N GLY A 77 -7.28 7.37 1.52
CA GLY A 77 -6.71 8.27 2.51
C GLY A 77 -5.66 9.29 2.02
N SER A 78 -5.31 9.34 0.73
CA SER A 78 -4.27 10.27 0.23
C SER A 78 -4.66 10.89 -1.11
N SER A 79 -5.32 12.06 -1.04
CA SER A 79 -5.41 12.99 -2.18
C SER A 79 -4.57 14.24 -1.91
N VAL A 80 -4.79 15.31 -2.67
CA VAL A 80 -4.07 16.58 -2.54
C VAL A 80 -4.28 17.18 -1.14
N ASP A 81 -3.18 17.49 -0.45
CA ASP A 81 -3.16 18.16 0.86
C ASP A 81 -4.03 17.49 1.95
N GLY A 82 -4.03 16.16 1.99
CA GLY A 82 -4.76 15.40 3.02
C GLY A 82 -6.28 15.38 2.81
N ARG A 83 -6.78 15.89 1.67
CA ARG A 83 -8.18 15.69 1.28
C ARG A 83 -8.46 14.21 1.05
N PHE A 84 -9.67 13.79 1.38
CA PHE A 84 -10.11 12.41 1.16
C PHE A 84 -10.41 12.15 -0.32
N CYS A 85 -9.95 11.00 -0.79
CA CYS A 85 -10.11 10.50 -2.14
C CYS A 85 -11.56 10.20 -2.54
N THR A 86 -12.36 9.68 -1.61
CA THR A 86 -13.75 9.25 -1.82
C THR A 86 -14.56 9.47 -0.53
N PRO A 87 -15.90 9.43 -0.60
CA PRO A 87 -16.75 9.41 0.59
C PRO A 87 -16.43 8.27 1.57
N ASP A 88 -15.99 7.11 1.05
CA ASP A 88 -15.59 5.97 1.90
C ASP A 88 -14.32 6.29 2.69
N CYS A 89 -13.36 7.00 2.07
CA CYS A 89 -12.16 7.48 2.75
C CYS A 89 -12.52 8.40 3.95
N VAL A 90 -13.59 9.20 3.84
CA VAL A 90 -14.12 10.05 4.93
C VAL A 90 -14.70 9.20 6.06
N ALA A 91 -15.54 8.22 5.72
CA ALA A 91 -16.19 7.35 6.69
C ALA A 91 -15.17 6.51 7.49
N SER A 92 -14.16 5.95 6.82
CA SER A 92 -13.09 5.19 7.47
C SER A 92 -12.24 6.05 8.41
N ALA A 93 -11.90 7.28 8.00
CA ALA A 93 -11.14 8.19 8.86
C ALA A 93 -11.94 8.65 10.08
N ALA A 94 -13.24 8.92 9.92
CA ALA A 94 -14.14 9.26 11.01
C ALA A 94 -14.26 8.11 12.03
N ALA A 95 -14.41 6.87 11.56
CA ALA A 95 -14.45 5.68 12.42
C ALA A 95 -13.13 5.49 13.19
N ALA A 96 -11.98 5.64 12.52
CA ALA A 96 -10.66 5.57 13.16
C ALA A 96 -10.47 6.66 14.24
N ALA A 97 -10.97 7.87 14.00
CA ALA A 97 -10.93 8.96 14.96
C ALA A 97 -11.85 8.71 16.17
N ALA A 98 -13.05 8.16 15.96
CA ALA A 98 -14.01 7.85 17.02
C ALA A 98 -13.54 6.72 17.95
N GLY A 99 -12.72 5.80 17.44
CA GLY A 99 -12.11 4.71 18.23
C GLY A 99 -10.85 5.12 18.99
N ARG A 100 -10.33 6.34 18.80
CA ARG A 100 -9.07 6.77 19.43
C ARG A 100 -9.35 7.23 20.88
N PRO A 101 -8.78 6.57 21.90
CA PRO A 101 -8.92 7.04 23.28
C PRO A 101 -8.35 8.46 23.38
N THR A 102 -9.10 9.37 24.00
CA THR A 102 -8.64 10.74 24.26
C THR A 102 -7.40 10.66 25.15
N ARG A 103 -6.28 11.13 24.62
CA ARG A 103 -5.04 11.23 25.41
C ARG A 103 -5.29 12.23 26.56
N PRO A 104 -4.93 11.90 27.81
CA PRO A 104 -5.08 12.82 28.94
C PRO A 104 -4.25 14.09 28.73
#